data_AF-A0A074XD95-F1
#
_entry.id   AF-A0A074XD95-F1
#
_cell.length_a   1.000
_cell.length_b   1.000
_cell.length_c   1.000
_cell.angle_alpha   90.00
_cell.angle_beta   90.00
_cell.angle_gamma   90.00
#
_symmetry.space_group_name_H-M   'P 1'
#
loop_
_entity.id
_entity.type
_entity.pdbx_description
1 polymer ?
#
loop_
_entity_poly.entity_id
_entity_poly.type
_entity_poly.pdbx_seq_one_letter_code
_entity_poly.pdbx_strand_id
1 'polypeptide(L)'
;MNSVFLRTLGISRPLLWPPSLSRCFSLSHPHHVSKAQYDLLRLDPKALRDYIDRSRHAHDLRYHSDPVFRAKKLNTAKAWRDKYKQGQRYRFSQLLRHWIRRLPWFRDELPWKTYRPVCYDRSTEHYCTGCAWTRRGGNRVWWKSTDNDSYLCHACRIPVNPDWNDIMPEGYADIKCLKDLKARKEQLEAEAHSTKDS
;
A
#
# COMPACT_ATOMS: atom_id res chain seq x y z
N MET A 1 -28.82 -29.29 -70.99
CA MET A 1 -27.56 -30.07 -70.98
C MET A 1 -26.78 -29.59 -69.77
N ASN A 2 -26.82 -30.32 -68.64
CA ASN A 2 -25.77 -31.27 -68.18
C ASN A 2 -24.38 -30.62 -68.26
N SER A 3 -23.48 -30.56 -67.28
CA SER A 3 -23.16 -31.30 -66.05
C SER A 3 -21.96 -30.51 -65.46
N VAL A 4 -21.86 -30.11 -64.19
CA VAL A 4 -21.50 -30.89 -63.00
C VAL A 4 -20.07 -31.51 -63.03
N PHE A 5 -19.24 -31.05 -62.07
CA PHE A 5 -17.96 -31.52 -61.45
C PHE A 5 -16.67 -31.53 -62.31
N LEU A 6 -15.50 -31.05 -61.82
CA LEU A 6 -14.71 -31.50 -60.64
C LEU A 6 -13.96 -30.31 -59.99
N ARG A 7 -14.09 -30.04 -58.68
CA ARG A 7 -13.26 -30.50 -57.55
C ARG A 7 -11.73 -30.46 -57.77
N THR A 8 -11.07 -29.49 -57.14
CA THR A 8 -9.78 -29.71 -56.45
C THR A 8 -9.75 -28.90 -55.15
N LEU A 9 -9.40 -29.61 -54.08
CA LEU A 9 -9.30 -29.16 -52.71
C LEU A 9 -7.99 -28.38 -52.52
N GLY A 10 -8.08 -27.07 -52.27
CA GLY A 10 -6.97 -26.24 -51.82
C GLY A 10 -7.13 -25.91 -50.36
N ILE A 11 -6.55 -26.75 -49.49
CA ILE A 11 -6.57 -26.65 -48.04
C ILE A 11 -6.08 -25.26 -47.60
N SER A 12 -6.97 -24.54 -46.92
CA SER A 12 -6.67 -23.32 -46.18
C SER A 12 -5.56 -23.63 -45.17
N ARG A 13 -4.33 -23.18 -45.43
CA ARG A 13 -3.26 -23.18 -44.42
C ARG A 13 -3.69 -22.25 -43.29
N PRO A 14 -3.89 -22.73 -42.04
CA PRO A 14 -3.88 -21.82 -40.92
C PRO A 14 -2.46 -21.28 -40.80
N LEU A 15 -2.33 -19.95 -40.80
CA LEU A 15 -1.11 -19.27 -40.39
C LEU A 15 -0.88 -19.63 -38.92
N LEU A 16 -0.16 -20.74 -38.71
CA LEU A 16 0.47 -21.09 -37.43
C LEU A 16 1.42 -19.95 -37.10
N TRP A 17 0.94 -18.97 -36.33
CA TRP A 17 1.80 -18.18 -35.47
C TRP A 17 2.57 -19.19 -34.62
N PRO A 18 3.92 -19.26 -34.71
CA PRO A 18 4.64 -19.98 -33.70
C PRO A 18 4.37 -19.26 -32.37
N PRO A 19 4.09 -19.97 -31.27
CA PRO A 19 4.11 -19.34 -29.97
C PRO A 19 5.56 -18.87 -29.80
N SER A 20 5.79 -17.56 -29.91
CA SER A 20 7.06 -16.96 -29.54
C SER A 20 7.17 -17.08 -28.02
N LEU A 21 7.61 -18.26 -27.58
CA LEU A 21 8.13 -18.52 -26.23
C LEU A 21 9.46 -17.81 -26.00
N SER A 22 9.74 -16.73 -26.72
CA SER A 22 10.77 -15.76 -26.35
C SER A 22 10.15 -14.74 -25.40
N ARG A 23 9.69 -15.21 -24.23
CA ARG A 23 9.91 -14.42 -23.03
C ARG A 23 11.42 -14.39 -22.89
N CYS A 24 12.04 -13.30 -23.31
CA CYS A 24 13.39 -12.97 -22.90
C CYS A 24 13.37 -12.91 -21.38
N PHE A 25 13.66 -14.04 -20.73
CA PHE A 25 14.00 -14.11 -19.33
C PHE A 25 15.25 -13.25 -19.21
N SER A 26 15.09 -12.01 -18.74
CA SER A 26 16.25 -11.19 -18.45
C SER A 26 16.98 -11.86 -17.29
N LEU A 27 18.11 -12.50 -17.62
CA LEU A 27 19.01 -13.22 -16.72
C LEU A 27 19.74 -12.28 -15.75
N SER A 28 19.01 -11.38 -15.10
CA SER A 28 19.57 -10.35 -14.22
C SER A 28 18.84 -10.26 -12.88
N HIS A 29 18.39 -11.39 -12.32
CA HIS A 29 17.84 -11.46 -10.95
C HIS A 29 18.51 -12.60 -10.17
N PRO A 30 19.63 -12.35 -9.46
CA PRO A 30 20.45 -13.41 -8.87
C PRO A 30 19.81 -14.22 -7.72
N HIS A 31 18.57 -13.91 -7.29
CA HIS A 31 18.00 -14.48 -6.05
C HIS A 31 16.48 -14.71 -6.09
N HIS A 32 15.89 -15.10 -7.21
CA HIS A 32 14.47 -15.46 -7.21
C HIS A 32 14.27 -16.87 -6.64
N VAL A 33 13.97 -16.93 -5.34
CA VAL A 33 13.36 -18.10 -4.70
C VAL A 33 12.01 -18.36 -5.38
N SER A 34 11.71 -19.62 -5.71
CA SER A 34 10.42 -19.97 -6.33
C SER A 34 9.25 -19.63 -5.39
N LYS A 35 8.05 -19.44 -5.92
CA LYS A 35 6.86 -19.16 -5.09
C LYS A 35 6.66 -20.22 -4.01
N ALA A 36 6.77 -21.50 -4.36
CA ALA A 36 6.64 -22.62 -3.42
C ALA A 36 7.69 -22.56 -2.30
N GLN A 37 8.96 -22.29 -2.65
CA GLN A 37 10.02 -22.12 -1.65
C GLN A 37 9.79 -20.89 -0.78
N TYR A 38 9.26 -19.79 -1.33
CA TYR A 38 8.92 -18.60 -0.55
C TYR A 38 7.76 -18.88 0.41
N ASP A 39 6.75 -19.63 -0.01
CA ASP A 39 5.63 -20.04 0.84
C ASP A 39 6.13 -20.92 2.00
N LEU A 40 7.10 -21.81 1.76
CA LEU A 40 7.79 -22.57 2.82
C LEU A 40 8.58 -21.65 3.77
N LEU A 41 9.31 -20.66 3.24
CA LEU A 41 10.00 -19.67 4.08
C LEU A 41 9.03 -18.90 4.99
N ARG A 42 7.78 -18.66 4.57
CA ARG A 42 6.78 -17.98 5.41
C ARG A 42 6.37 -18.77 6.65
N LEU A 43 6.61 -20.09 6.67
CA LEU A 43 6.34 -20.94 7.83
C LEU A 43 7.42 -20.80 8.91
N ASP A 44 8.63 -20.34 8.54
CA ASP A 44 9.72 -20.07 9.46
C ASP A 44 10.01 -18.56 9.53
N PRO A 45 9.54 -17.87 10.58
CA PRO A 45 9.74 -16.43 10.75
C PRO A 45 11.21 -16.00 10.72
N LYS A 46 12.13 -16.84 11.23
CA LYS A 46 13.57 -16.51 11.29
C LYS A 46 14.19 -16.62 9.90
N ALA A 47 13.97 -17.74 9.21
CA ALA A 47 14.50 -17.91 7.85
C ALA A 47 13.94 -16.86 6.88
N LEU A 48 12.65 -16.50 7.01
CA LEU A 48 12.05 -15.42 6.23
C LEU A 48 12.74 -14.08 6.48
N ARG A 49 13.01 -13.75 7.75
CA ARG A 49 13.72 -12.52 8.13
C ARG A 49 15.10 -12.47 7.48
N ASP A 50 15.90 -13.52 7.64
CA ASP A 50 17.26 -13.59 7.10
C ASP A 50 17.27 -13.49 5.56
N TYR A 51 16.29 -14.10 4.89
CA TYR A 51 16.13 -13.98 3.44
C TYR A 51 15.83 -12.53 3.00
N ILE A 52 14.87 -11.88 3.64
CA ILE A 52 14.50 -10.48 3.34
C ILE A 52 15.69 -9.56 3.60
N ASP A 53 16.40 -9.79 4.71
CA ASP A 53 17.54 -8.99 5.14
C ASP A 53 18.69 -9.05 4.12
N ARG A 54 19.03 -10.25 3.63
CA ARG A 54 20.03 -10.46 2.57
C ARG A 54 19.62 -9.81 1.24
N SER A 55 18.38 -10.02 0.81
CA SER A 55 17.87 -9.44 -0.44
C SER A 55 17.89 -7.90 -0.40
N ARG A 56 17.52 -7.32 0.74
CA ARG A 56 17.58 -5.87 0.94
C ARG A 56 19.01 -5.34 0.98
N HIS A 57 19.93 -6.02 1.65
CA HIS A 57 21.35 -5.63 1.65
C HIS A 57 21.92 -5.58 0.23
N ALA A 58 21.68 -6.62 -0.58
CA ALA A 58 22.09 -6.63 -1.97
C ALA A 58 21.43 -5.50 -2.80
N HIS A 59 20.14 -5.22 -2.55
CA HIS A 59 19.46 -4.09 -3.17
C HIS A 59 20.08 -2.74 -2.80
N ASP A 60 20.38 -2.53 -1.52
CA ASP A 60 20.91 -1.26 -1.00
C ASP A 60 22.33 -1.02 -1.50
N LEU A 61 23.19 -2.05 -1.51
CA LEU A 61 24.50 -1.99 -2.16
C LEU A 61 24.38 -1.54 -3.61
N ARG A 62 23.50 -2.18 -4.40
CA ARG A 62 23.29 -1.81 -5.80
C ARG A 62 22.73 -0.41 -5.96
N TYR A 63 21.81 0.02 -5.09
CA TYR A 63 21.24 1.36 -5.12
C TYR A 63 22.28 2.46 -4.90
N HIS A 64 23.28 2.20 -4.05
CA HIS A 64 24.34 3.14 -3.75
C HIS A 64 25.50 3.09 -4.76
N SER A 65 25.83 1.92 -5.31
CA SER A 65 26.96 1.75 -6.24
C SER A 65 26.63 2.03 -7.71
N ASP A 66 25.40 1.75 -8.15
CA ASP A 66 25.00 1.87 -9.56
C ASP A 66 24.11 3.12 -9.78
N PRO A 67 24.66 4.22 -10.34
CA PRO A 67 23.90 5.44 -10.56
C PRO A 67 22.78 5.27 -11.59
N VAL A 68 22.90 4.35 -12.55
CA VAL A 68 21.86 4.07 -13.56
C VAL A 68 20.68 3.35 -12.92
N PHE A 69 20.95 2.33 -12.09
CA PHE A 69 19.90 1.66 -11.32
C PHE A 69 19.18 2.63 -10.38
N ARG A 70 19.93 3.49 -9.68
CA ARG A 70 19.37 4.55 -8.83
C ARG A 70 18.47 5.49 -9.61
N ALA A 71 18.94 6.03 -10.74
CA ALA A 71 18.17 6.93 -11.59
C ALA A 71 16.88 6.26 -12.09
N LYS A 72 16.94 5.00 -12.53
CA LYS A 72 15.76 4.22 -12.94
C LYS A 72 14.74 4.08 -11.82
N LYS A 73 15.18 3.80 -10.58
CA LYS A 73 14.30 3.70 -9.41
C LYS A 73 13.64 5.04 -9.09
N LEU A 74 14.39 6.13 -9.11
CA LEU A 74 13.86 7.48 -8.89
C LEU A 74 12.83 7.87 -9.96
N ASN A 75 13.12 7.60 -11.24
CA ASN A 75 12.21 7.87 -12.35
C ASN A 75 10.92 7.05 -12.23
N THR A 76 11.01 5.77 -11.85
CA THR A 76 9.85 4.91 -11.61
C THR A 76 8.99 5.45 -10.46
N ALA A 77 9.63 5.86 -9.36
CA ALA A 77 8.92 6.45 -8.21
C ALA A 77 8.25 7.78 -8.57
N LYS A 78 8.91 8.62 -9.39
CA LYS A 78 8.35 9.87 -9.92
C LYS A 78 7.13 9.60 -10.80
N ALA A 79 7.25 8.71 -11.79
CA ALA A 79 6.14 8.35 -12.68
C ALA A 79 4.93 7.79 -11.91
N TRP A 80 5.18 6.93 -10.91
CA TRP A 80 4.12 6.45 -10.02
C TRP A 80 3.45 7.61 -9.26
N ARG A 81 4.24 8.51 -8.66
CA ARG A 81 3.71 9.67 -7.95
C ARG A 81 2.89 10.55 -8.88
N ASP A 82 3.39 10.86 -10.08
CA ASP A 82 2.70 11.71 -11.04
C ASP A 82 1.36 11.10 -11.49
N LYS A 83 1.31 9.77 -11.64
CA LYS A 83 0.07 9.05 -11.96
C LYS A 83 -0.98 9.16 -10.85
N TYR A 84 -0.58 9.03 -9.58
CA TYR A 84 -1.53 8.91 -8.47
C TYR A 84 -1.72 10.20 -7.64
N LYS A 85 -0.88 11.23 -7.81
CA LYS A 85 -0.89 12.44 -6.96
C LYS A 85 -2.20 13.20 -6.96
N GLN A 86 -2.96 13.14 -8.06
CA GLN A 86 -4.25 13.80 -8.18
C GLN A 86 -5.41 12.96 -7.61
N GLY A 87 -5.19 11.67 -7.36
CA GLY A 87 -6.23 10.80 -6.82
C GLY A 87 -6.63 11.21 -5.41
N GLN A 88 -7.94 11.26 -5.14
CA GLN A 88 -8.51 11.62 -3.84
C GLN A 88 -7.91 10.78 -2.70
N ARG A 89 -7.82 9.46 -2.90
CA ARG A 89 -7.19 8.54 -1.95
C ARG A 89 -5.76 8.95 -1.60
N TYR A 90 -4.93 9.24 -2.61
CA TYR A 90 -3.53 9.60 -2.36
C TYR A 90 -3.45 10.92 -1.60
N ARG A 91 -4.16 11.96 -2.06
CA ARG A 91 -4.17 13.27 -1.40
C ARG A 91 -4.60 13.18 0.05
N PHE A 92 -5.72 12.50 0.31
CA PHE A 92 -6.27 12.39 1.65
C PHE A 92 -5.43 11.46 2.55
N SER A 93 -4.88 10.36 2.03
CA SER A 93 -3.91 9.52 2.74
C SER A 93 -2.69 10.34 3.20
N GLN A 94 -2.17 11.24 2.35
CA GLN A 94 -1.05 12.10 2.71
C GLN A 94 -1.44 13.14 3.77
N LEU A 95 -2.64 13.70 3.65
CA LEU A 95 -3.20 14.67 4.60
C LEU A 95 -3.41 14.04 5.98
N LEU A 96 -4.06 12.88 6.04
CA LEU A 96 -4.31 12.14 7.27
C LEU A 96 -3.00 11.76 7.97
N ARG A 97 -2.01 11.26 7.19
CA ARG A 97 -0.66 11.01 7.71
C ARG A 97 -0.02 12.26 8.30
N HIS A 98 -0.23 13.42 7.67
CA HIS A 98 0.29 14.69 8.16
C HIS A 98 -0.38 15.08 9.49
N TRP A 99 -1.70 15.00 9.58
CA TRP A 99 -2.46 15.31 10.80
C TRP A 99 -2.04 14.43 11.97
N ILE A 100 -2.01 13.11 11.79
CA ILE A 100 -1.58 12.14 12.82
C ILE A 100 -0.19 12.45 13.38
N ARG A 101 0.73 12.92 12.52
CA ARG A 101 2.11 13.19 12.91
C ARG A 101 2.32 14.55 13.57
N ARG A 102 1.46 15.53 13.26
CA ARG A 102 1.67 16.93 13.64
C ARG A 102 0.74 17.41 14.73
N LEU A 103 -0.42 16.76 14.88
CA LEU A 103 -1.48 17.18 15.78
C LEU A 103 -1.69 16.06 16.81
N PRO A 104 -1.05 16.13 18.00
CA PRO A 104 -1.23 15.14 19.05
C PRO A 104 -2.71 14.95 19.42
N TRP A 105 -3.45 16.06 19.56
CA TRP A 105 -4.88 16.01 19.86
C TRP A 105 -5.70 15.21 18.83
N PHE A 106 -5.37 15.31 17.53
CA PHE A 106 -6.08 14.58 16.49
C PHE A 106 -5.88 13.07 16.63
N ARG A 107 -4.69 12.68 17.08
CA ARG A 107 -4.32 11.28 17.29
C ARG A 107 -4.88 10.73 18.60
N ASP A 108 -4.75 11.49 19.69
CA ASP A 108 -4.89 10.99 21.06
C ASP A 108 -6.25 11.29 21.70
N GLU A 109 -6.89 12.41 21.33
CA GLU A 109 -8.13 12.88 21.99
C GLU A 109 -9.40 12.47 21.23
N LEU A 110 -9.30 12.18 19.93
CA LEU A 110 -10.48 11.94 19.10
C LEU A 110 -11.06 10.51 19.28
N PRO A 111 -12.39 10.36 19.20
CA PRO A 111 -13.06 9.06 19.31
C PRO A 111 -12.87 8.26 18.02
N TRP A 112 -11.80 7.45 17.99
CA TRP A 112 -11.55 6.51 16.91
C TRP A 112 -12.42 5.26 17.06
N LYS A 113 -12.97 4.79 15.93
CA LYS A 113 -13.85 3.62 15.85
C LYS A 113 -13.07 2.30 15.98
N THR A 114 -12.81 1.62 14.86
CA THR A 114 -12.20 0.28 14.83
C THR A 114 -10.68 0.30 15.03
N TYR A 115 -10.02 1.37 14.58
CA TYR A 115 -8.58 1.53 14.67
C TYR A 115 -8.21 2.97 15.03
N ARG A 116 -7.32 3.12 16.00
CA ARG A 116 -6.71 4.40 16.35
C ARG A 116 -5.29 4.52 15.79
N PRO A 117 -4.88 5.71 15.32
CA PRO A 117 -3.53 5.92 14.88
C PRO A 117 -2.56 6.01 16.07
N VAL A 118 -1.41 5.38 15.92
CA VAL A 118 -0.29 5.46 16.85
C VAL A 118 0.90 6.04 16.09
N CYS A 119 1.54 7.05 16.67
CA CYS A 119 2.72 7.69 16.09
C CYS A 119 3.92 7.48 17.02
N TYR A 120 4.93 6.79 16.54
CA TYR A 120 6.19 6.56 17.23
C TYR A 120 7.24 7.60 16.82
N ASP A 121 8.13 7.96 17.75
CA ASP A 121 9.25 8.87 17.49
C ASP A 121 10.23 8.28 16.47
N ARG A 122 10.55 7.00 16.67
CA ARG A 122 11.38 6.18 15.77
C ARG A 122 10.47 5.25 14.97
N SER A 123 10.96 4.80 13.81
CA SER A 123 10.21 3.82 13.02
C SER A 123 10.17 2.48 13.77
N THR A 124 8.96 1.99 14.04
CA THR A 124 8.74 0.73 14.77
C THR A 124 8.20 -0.34 13.84
N GLU A 125 8.67 -1.57 14.00
CA GLU A 125 8.18 -2.73 13.25
C GLU A 125 6.98 -3.36 13.97
N HIS A 126 5.85 -3.44 13.26
CA HIS A 126 4.71 -4.25 13.68
C HIS A 126 4.34 -5.22 12.56
N TYR A 127 3.74 -6.35 12.95
CA TYR A 127 3.09 -7.25 12.01
C TYR A 127 1.75 -6.65 11.58
N CYS A 128 1.59 -6.41 10.28
CA CYS A 128 0.34 -5.88 9.73
C CYS A 128 -0.63 -7.03 9.45
N THR A 129 -1.73 -7.12 10.18
CA THR A 129 -2.75 -8.17 9.99
C THR A 129 -3.41 -8.10 8.61
N GLY A 130 -3.62 -6.89 8.07
CA GLY A 130 -4.27 -6.71 6.76
C GLY A 130 -3.43 -7.09 5.54
N CYS A 131 -2.10 -7.13 5.64
CA CYS A 131 -1.25 -7.63 4.53
C CYS A 131 -0.38 -8.82 4.93
N ALA A 132 -0.62 -9.39 6.11
CA ALA A 132 0.14 -10.50 6.70
C ALA A 132 1.66 -10.31 6.58
N TRP A 133 2.14 -9.09 6.87
CA TRP A 133 3.53 -8.71 6.61
C TRP A 133 4.09 -7.75 7.67
N THR A 134 5.28 -8.06 8.17
CA THR A 134 6.07 -7.16 9.01
C THR A 134 6.90 -6.23 8.14
N ARG A 135 6.61 -4.92 8.20
CA ARG A 135 7.31 -3.91 7.40
C ARG A 135 8.71 -3.68 7.98
N ARG A 136 9.74 -4.31 7.40
CA ARG A 136 11.15 -4.12 7.77
C ARG A 136 11.55 -2.64 7.69
N GLY A 137 12.27 -2.15 8.70
CA GLY A 137 12.60 -0.73 8.87
C GLY A 137 11.49 0.09 9.52
N GLY A 138 10.36 -0.55 9.81
CA GLY A 138 9.25 -0.01 10.56
C GLY A 138 8.45 1.08 9.84
N ASN A 139 7.37 1.50 10.48
CA ASN A 139 6.70 2.76 10.18
C ASN A 139 6.65 3.60 11.44
N ARG A 140 6.66 4.93 11.28
CA ARG A 140 6.34 5.83 12.39
C ARG A 140 4.86 5.89 12.69
N VAL A 141 4.01 5.68 11.67
CA VAL A 141 2.55 5.70 11.81
C VAL A 141 2.01 4.30 11.60
N TRP A 142 1.30 3.81 12.61
CA TRP A 142 0.58 2.55 12.62
C TRP A 142 -0.87 2.77 13.05
N TRP A 143 -1.72 1.82 12.74
CA TRP A 143 -3.12 1.81 13.17
C TRP A 143 -3.32 0.64 14.11
N LYS A 144 -3.55 0.91 15.39
CA LYS A 144 -3.77 -0.10 16.41
C LYS A 144 -5.28 -0.32 16.56
N SER A 145 -5.71 -1.58 16.57
CA SER A 145 -7.11 -1.92 16.83
C SER A 145 -7.51 -1.47 18.23
N THR A 146 -8.76 -1.03 18.38
CA THR A 146 -9.34 -0.68 19.69
C THR A 146 -9.66 -1.91 20.51
N ASP A 147 -10.07 -2.99 19.85
CA ASP A 147 -10.61 -4.19 20.50
C ASP A 147 -9.52 -5.22 20.82
N ASN A 148 -8.48 -5.28 19.97
CA ASN A 148 -7.40 -6.26 20.06
C ASN A 148 -6.03 -5.60 19.93
N ASP A 149 -4.96 -6.30 20.32
CA ASP A 149 -3.57 -5.83 20.16
C ASP A 149 -3.03 -6.03 18.73
N SER A 150 -3.89 -5.82 17.72
CA SER A 150 -3.54 -5.99 16.31
C SER A 150 -3.20 -4.67 15.64
N TYR A 151 -2.34 -4.74 14.62
CA TYR A 151 -1.81 -3.58 13.92
C TYR A 151 -2.10 -3.64 12.43
N LEU A 152 -2.45 -2.49 11.86
CA LEU A 152 -2.53 -2.26 10.42
C LEU A 152 -1.51 -1.22 9.98
N CYS A 153 -0.87 -1.48 8.84
CA CYS A 153 -0.08 -0.46 8.16
C CYS A 153 -1.00 0.58 7.52
N HIS A 154 -0.49 1.80 7.35
CA HIS A 154 -1.25 2.91 6.79
C HIS A 154 -1.90 2.62 5.42
N ALA A 155 -1.24 1.80 4.59
CA ALA A 155 -1.78 1.42 3.28
C ALA A 155 -2.93 0.40 3.38
N CYS A 156 -2.94 -0.44 4.42
CA CYS A 156 -4.03 -1.39 4.67
C CYS A 156 -5.23 -0.71 5.31
N ARG A 157 -5.01 0.26 6.22
CA ARG A 157 -6.11 1.04 6.79
C ARG A 157 -6.83 1.89 5.73
N ILE A 158 -6.11 2.38 4.72
CA ILE A 158 -6.66 3.21 3.65
C ILE A 158 -6.59 2.42 2.33
N PRO A 159 -7.52 1.48 2.08
CA PRO A 159 -7.55 0.66 0.88
C PRO A 159 -7.86 1.49 -0.38
N VAL A 160 -7.88 0.82 -1.54
CA VAL A 160 -8.10 1.48 -2.85
C VAL A 160 -9.42 2.23 -2.91
N ASN A 161 -10.47 1.61 -2.35
CA ASN A 161 -11.80 2.21 -2.19
C ASN A 161 -12.04 2.41 -0.70
N PRO A 162 -11.56 3.53 -0.13
CA PRO A 162 -11.68 3.79 1.29
C PRO A 162 -13.11 4.18 1.66
N ASP A 163 -13.63 3.57 2.72
CA ASP A 163 -14.77 4.12 3.44
C ASP A 163 -14.27 5.14 4.47
N TRP A 164 -14.45 6.43 4.16
CA TRP A 164 -13.98 7.50 5.03
C TRP A 164 -14.79 7.60 6.32
N ASN A 165 -16.04 7.12 6.34
CA ASN A 165 -16.83 7.07 7.55
C ASN A 165 -16.18 6.13 8.56
N ASP A 166 -15.75 4.95 8.15
CA ASP A 166 -15.03 4.03 9.04
C ASP A 166 -13.62 4.55 9.39
N ILE A 167 -12.88 5.10 8.42
CA ILE A 167 -11.49 5.52 8.62
C ILE A 167 -11.36 6.72 9.56
N MET A 168 -12.28 7.69 9.49
CA MET A 168 -12.22 8.92 10.28
C MET A 168 -12.81 8.74 11.69
N PRO A 169 -12.39 9.57 12.67
CA PRO A 169 -13.03 9.62 13.98
C PRO A 169 -14.52 9.94 13.88
N GLU A 170 -15.28 9.55 14.91
CA GLU A 170 -16.70 9.84 15.00
C GLU A 170 -16.98 11.35 14.92
N GLY A 171 -17.86 11.76 14.01
CA GLY A 171 -18.20 13.17 13.79
C GLY A 171 -17.24 13.95 12.88
N TYR A 172 -16.22 13.29 12.29
CA TYR A 172 -15.21 13.93 11.42
C TYR A 172 -15.17 13.39 9.98
N ALA A 173 -16.16 12.61 9.55
CA ALA A 173 -16.09 11.87 8.29
C ALA A 173 -16.10 12.75 7.03
N ASP A 174 -16.82 13.87 7.04
CA ASP A 174 -16.95 14.77 5.88
C ASP A 174 -15.74 15.71 5.71
N ILE A 175 -14.81 15.70 6.66
CA ILE A 175 -13.75 16.70 6.75
C ILE A 175 -12.62 16.36 5.78
N LYS A 176 -12.37 17.29 4.86
CA LYS A 176 -11.36 17.14 3.80
C LYS A 176 -10.17 18.07 3.93
N CYS A 177 -10.21 19.04 4.84
CA CYS A 177 -9.11 19.99 5.04
C CYS A 177 -8.89 20.37 6.51
N LEU A 178 -7.74 20.97 6.79
CA LEU A 178 -7.32 21.28 8.16
C LEU A 178 -8.15 22.41 8.79
N LYS A 179 -8.66 23.34 7.97
CA LYS A 179 -9.52 24.43 8.45
C LYS A 179 -10.81 23.86 9.03
N ASP A 180 -11.48 23.01 8.26
CA ASP A 180 -12.72 22.34 8.68
C ASP A 180 -12.48 21.43 9.88
N LEU A 181 -11.32 20.77 9.94
CA LEU A 181 -10.92 19.94 11.07
C LEU A 181 -10.87 20.73 12.38
N LYS A 182 -10.27 21.92 12.36
CA LYS A 182 -10.18 22.79 13.53
C LYS A 182 -11.55 23.39 13.90
N ALA A 183 -12.28 23.88 12.91
CA ALA A 183 -13.62 24.42 13.11
C ALA A 183 -14.56 23.38 13.73
N ARG A 184 -14.48 22.12 13.29
CA ARG A 184 -15.28 21.04 13.88
C ARG A 184 -14.88 20.73 15.32
N LYS A 185 -13.58 20.77 15.63
CA LYS A 185 -13.11 20.61 17.03
C LYS A 185 -13.70 21.69 17.92
N GLU A 186 -13.58 22.95 17.52
CA GLU A 186 -14.11 24.10 18.28
C GLU A 186 -15.62 24.00 18.49
N GLN A 187 -16.36 23.58 17.46
CA GLN A 187 -17.80 23.36 17.57
C GLN A 187 -18.16 22.28 18.62
N LEU A 188 -17.50 21.12 18.56
CA LEU A 188 -17.77 20.01 19.49
C LEU A 188 -17.35 20.36 20.92
N GLU A 189 -16.28 21.13 21.08
CA GLU A 189 -15.87 21.64 22.39
C GLU A 189 -16.91 22.63 22.93
N ALA A 190 -17.39 23.58 22.12
CA ALA A 190 -18.43 24.52 22.55
C ALA A 190 -19.74 23.81 22.93
N GLU A 191 -20.15 22.81 22.15
CA GLU A 191 -21.32 21.96 22.46
C GLU A 191 -21.13 21.23 23.80
N ALA A 192 -19.94 20.67 24.07
CA ALA A 192 -19.63 19.97 25.31
C ALA A 192 -19.52 20.89 26.55
N HIS A 193 -19.16 22.17 26.37
CA HIS A 193 -19.18 23.15 27.47
C HIS A 193 -20.63 23.60 27.77
N SER A 194 -21.43 23.83 26.74
CA SER A 194 -22.85 24.22 26.90
C SER A 194 -23.69 23.14 27.59
N THR A 195 -23.34 21.86 27.48
CA THR A 195 -24.06 20.76 28.15
C THR A 195 -23.69 20.55 29.61
N LYS A 196 -22.58 21.14 30.09
CA LYS A 196 -22.14 21.03 31.50
C LYS A 196 -22.74 22.11 32.40
N ASP A 197 -23.19 23.21 31.82
CA ASP A 197 -23.79 24.35 32.54
C ASP A 197 -25.33 24.29 32.59
N SER A 198 -25.94 23.19 32.11
CA SER A 198 -27.38 22.89 32.20
C SER A 198 -27.62 21.70 33.12
#